data_AF-T0RYQ1-F1
#
_entry.id   AF-T0RYQ1-F1
#
_cell.length_a   1.000
_cell.length_b   1.000
_cell.length_c   1.000
_cell.angle_alpha   90.00
_cell.angle_beta   90.00
_cell.angle_gamma   90.00
#
_symmetry.space_group_name_H-M   'P 1'
#
loop_
_entity.id
_entity.type
_entity.pdbx_description
1 polymer ?
#
loop_
_entity_poly.entity_id
_entity_poly.type
_entity_poly.pdbx_seq_one_letter_code
_entity_poly.pdbx_strand_id
1 'polypeptide(L)' 'MAIYHFEAKVISRGKGQSAIASASYRSGEKLYSERYNKFNFYGRSVAPKTFILKPSNAPDWTLNRQKLWNEVEKNRKIKK' A
#
# COMPACT_ATOMS: atom_id res chain seq x y z
N MET A 1 2.53 9.68 -30.53
CA MET A 1 1.32 8.82 -30.43
C MET A 1 1.20 8.39 -28.98
N ALA A 2 0.10 8.72 -28.30
CA ALA A 2 -0.09 8.35 -26.90
C ALA A 2 -0.73 6.96 -26.84
N ILE A 3 -0.03 6.01 -26.21
CA ILE A 3 -0.51 4.63 -26.00
C ILE A 3 -0.91 4.51 -24.54
N TYR A 4 -2.14 4.09 -24.29
CA TYR A 4 -2.61 3.75 -22.95
C TYR A 4 -2.37 2.27 -22.66
N HIS A 5 -1.88 1.98 -21.45
CA HIS A 5 -1.68 0.61 -20.97
C HIS A 5 -2.35 0.44 -19.61
N PHE A 6 -3.07 -0.67 -19.44
CA PHE A 6 -3.73 -1.05 -18.19
C PHE A 6 -3.30 -2.45 -17.76
N GLU A 7 -2.96 -2.58 -16.48
CA GLU A 7 -2.63 -3.86 -15.86
C GLU A 7 -3.21 -3.94 -14.44
N ALA A 8 -3.74 -5.10 -14.09
CA ALA A 8 -4.18 -5.43 -12.74
C ALA A 8 -3.46 -6.68 -12.22
N LYS A 9 -2.84 -6.57 -11.05
CA LYS A 9 -2.12 -7.66 -10.37
C LYS A 9 -2.52 -7.74 -8.91
N VAL A 10 -2.71 -8.96 -8.41
CA VAL A 10 -2.97 -9.23 -6.99
C VAL A 10 -1.67 -9.19 -6.20
N ILE A 11 -1.64 -8.41 -5.12
CA ILE A 11 -0.55 -8.42 -4.14
C ILE A 11 -0.73 -9.61 -3.20
N SER A 12 0.15 -10.60 -3.28
CA SER A 12 0.07 -11.83 -2.51
C SER A 12 1.31 -12.07 -1.66
N ARG A 13 1.08 -12.28 -0.36
CA ARG A 13 2.12 -12.67 0.60
C ARG A 13 2.74 -14.03 0.27
N GLY A 14 1.97 -14.95 -0.32
CA GLY A 14 2.52 -16.23 -0.80
C GLY A 14 3.61 -16.07 -1.87
N LYS A 15 3.68 -14.90 -2.51
CA LYS A 15 4.73 -14.51 -3.46
C LYS A 15 5.78 -13.57 -2.84
N GLY A 16 5.86 -13.51 -1.50
CA GLY A 16 6.77 -12.63 -0.78
C GLY A 16 6.41 -11.14 -0.80
N GLN A 17 5.21 -10.77 -1.26
CA GLN A 17 4.80 -9.36 -1.38
C GLN A 17 4.16 -8.84 -0.10
N SER A 18 4.28 -7.54 0.13
CA SER A 18 3.66 -6.83 1.25
C SER A 18 2.81 -5.65 0.76
N ALA A 19 1.63 -5.49 1.35
CA ALA A 19 0.71 -4.39 1.08
C ALA A 19 1.34 -3.05 1.46
N ILE A 20 1.95 -2.94 2.64
CA ILE A 20 2.56 -1.68 3.07
C ILE A 20 3.82 -1.32 2.27
N ALA A 21 4.62 -2.31 1.87
CA ALA A 21 5.75 -2.07 0.97
C ALA A 21 5.27 -1.58 -0.41
N SER A 22 4.21 -2.20 -0.95
CA SER A 22 3.61 -1.79 -2.22
C SER A 22 2.99 -0.40 -2.14
N ALA A 23 2.37 -0.05 -1.02
CA ALA A 23 1.81 1.27 -0.78
C ALA A 23 2.89 2.34 -0.74
N SER A 24 3.99 2.09 -0.01
CA SER A 24 5.16 2.98 0.03
C SER A 24 5.76 3.17 -1.36
N TYR A 25 5.91 2.08 -2.12
CA TYR A 25 6.43 2.15 -3.49
C TYR A 25 5.58 3.05 -4.39
N ARG A 26 4.25 2.94 -4.31
CA ARG A 26 3.32 3.71 -5.16
C ARG A 26 3.14 5.16 -4.74
N SER A 27 3.14 5.46 -3.43
CA SER A 27 2.99 6.82 -2.93
C SER A 27 4.29 7.60 -2.82
N GLY A 28 5.44 6.91 -2.76
CA GLY A 28 6.72 7.53 -2.45
C GLY A 28 6.86 7.92 -0.96
N GLU A 29 5.91 7.53 -0.11
CA GLU A 29 5.97 7.82 1.33
C GLU A 29 6.83 6.79 2.07
N LYS A 30 7.56 7.25 3.09
CA LYS A 30 8.26 6.36 4.02
C LYS A 30 7.24 5.76 5.00
N LEU A 31 6.97 4.46 4.88
CA LEU A 31 5.96 3.77 5.69
C LEU A 31 6.61 2.68 6.56
N TYR A 32 6.25 2.66 7.84
CA TYR A 32 6.71 1.65 8.78
C TYR A 32 5.84 0.39 8.74
N SER A 33 6.47 -0.76 8.52
CA SER A 33 5.83 -2.07 8.55
C SER A 33 5.95 -2.69 9.94
N GLU A 34 4.83 -2.79 10.66
CA GLU A 34 4.78 -3.37 12.01
C GLU A 34 5.17 -4.86 12.00
N ARG A 35 4.71 -5.62 11.01
CA ARG A 35 5.00 -7.06 10.89
C ARG A 35 6.48 -7.40 10.72
N TYR A 36 7.22 -6.58 9.97
CA TYR A 36 8.62 -6.81 9.61
C TYR A 36 9.58 -5.91 10.38
N ASN A 37 9.05 -5.08 11.29
CA ASN A 37 9.79 -4.10 12.08
C ASN A 37 10.79 -3.27 11.25
N LYS A 38 10.34 -2.76 10.09
CA LYS A 38 11.20 -1.99 9.18
C LYS A 38 10.45 -0.89 8.44
N PHE A 39 11.18 0.14 8.03
CA PHE A 39 10.66 1.13 7.09
C PHE A 39 10.80 0.64 5.66
N ASN A 40 9.78 0.90 4.85
CA ASN A 40 9.85 0.85 3.41
C ASN A 40 9.88 2.29 2.89
N PHE A 41 10.81 2.57 1.99
CA PHE A 41 10.92 3.87 1.33
C PHE A 41 11.56 3.69 -0.03
N TYR A 42 10.97 4.32 -1.03
CA TYR A 42 11.42 4.25 -2.41
C TYR A 42 11.50 5.68 -2.94
N GLY A 43 12.70 6.26 -2.86
CA GLY A 43 12.97 7.62 -3.32
C GLY A 43 12.64 7.78 -4.81
N ARG A 44 12.05 8.92 -5.16
CA ARG A 44 11.72 9.28 -6.54
C ARG A 44 12.19 10.71 -6.79
N SER A 45 12.70 10.96 -7.99
CA SER A 45 13.03 12.32 -8.44
C SER A 45 11.79 13.20 -8.59
N VAL A 46 10.65 12.60 -8.96
CA VAL A 46 9.36 13.27 -9.09
C VAL A 46 8.35 12.61 -8.16
N ALA A 47 7.77 13.40 -7.26
CA ALA A 47 6.76 12.92 -6.33
C ALA A 47 5.41 12.70 -7.04
N PRO A 48 4.76 11.54 -6.86
CA PRO A 48 3.43 11.31 -7.40
C PRO A 48 2.37 12.07 -6.57
N LYS A 49 1.34 12.60 -7.22
CA LYS A 49 0.14 13.05 -6.52
C LYS A 49 -0.66 11.83 -6.09
N THR A 50 -0.85 11.65 -4.78
CA THR A 50 -1.57 10.48 -4.24
C THR A 50 -2.57 10.85 -3.18
N PHE A 51 -3.64 10.05 -3.08
CA PHE A 51 -4.69 10.16 -2.08
C PHE A 51 -5.30 8.78 -1.84
N ILE A 52 -5.97 8.62 -0.71
CA ILE A 52 -6.79 7.43 -0.42
C ILE A 52 -8.24 7.85 -0.53
N LEU A 53 -9.01 7.10 -1.32
CA LEU A 53 -10.46 7.23 -1.34
C LEU A 53 -11.05 6.24 -0.36
N LYS A 54 -12.01 6.70 0.44
CA LYS A 54 -12.79 5.87 1.35
C LYS A 54 -14.28 6.04 1.06
N PRO A 55 -15.10 4.99 1.21
CA PRO A 55 -16.55 5.13 1.17
C PRO A 55 -17.04 5.94 2.38
N SER A 56 -18.26 6.48 2.30
CA SER A 56 -18.84 7.33 3.35
C SER A 56 -18.94 6.62 4.71
N ASN A 57 -19.13 5.31 4.71
CA ASN A 57 -19.23 4.48 5.91
C ASN A 57 -17.88 4.02 6.48
N ALA A 58 -16.75 4.33 5.83
CA ALA A 58 -15.44 3.97 6.33
C ALA A 58 -14.95 4.98 7.39
N PRO A 59 -14.34 4.51 8.48
CA PRO A 59 -13.74 5.40 9.48
C PRO A 59 -12.66 6.31 8.89
N ASP A 60 -12.50 7.51 9.45
CA ASP A 60 -11.52 8.49 8.95
C ASP A 60 -10.07 8.02 9.05
N TRP A 61 -9.77 7.12 10.00
CA TRP A 61 -8.44 6.55 10.15
C TRP A 61 -7.97 5.80 8.90
N THR A 62 -8.90 5.35 8.03
CA THR A 62 -8.56 4.69 6.76
C THR A 62 -7.88 5.63 5.77
N LEU A 63 -7.96 6.95 5.95
CA LEU A 63 -7.20 7.93 5.16
C LEU A 63 -5.72 8.00 5.55
N ASN A 64 -5.34 7.46 6.73
CA ASN A 64 -3.94 7.31 7.10
C ASN A 64 -3.36 6.05 6.45
N ARG A 65 -2.50 6.23 5.45
CA ARG A 65 -1.91 5.15 4.65
C ARG A 65 -1.15 4.13 5.48
N GLN A 66 -0.32 4.58 6.42
CA GLN A 66 0.46 3.67 7.27
C GLN A 66 -0.46 2.79 8.12
N LYS A 67 -1.45 3.40 8.78
CA LYS A 67 -2.41 2.68 9.61
C LYS A 67 -3.26 1.72 8.77
N LEU A 68 -3.80 2.19 7.64
CA LEU A 68 -4.61 1.39 6.73
C LEU A 68 -3.89 0.09 6.33
N TRP A 69 -2.67 0.19 5.79
CA TRP A 69 -2.00 -0.99 5.26
C TRP A 69 -1.40 -1.90 6.34
N ASN A 70 -1.05 -1.37 7.53
CA ASN A 70 -0.71 -2.22 8.67
C ASN A 70 -1.94 -3.00 9.17
N GLU A 71 -3.13 -2.38 9.25
CA GLU A 71 -4.36 -3.08 9.65
C GLU A 71 -4.78 -4.17 8.65
N VAL A 72 -4.56 -3.95 7.36
CA VAL A 72 -4.75 -4.99 6.32
C VAL A 72 -3.77 -6.16 6.51
N GLU A 73 -2.50 -5.87 6.82
CA GLU A 73 -1.49 -6.91 7.06
C GLU A 73 -1.73 -7.71 8.36
N LYS A 74 -2.39 -7.12 9.36
CA LYS A 74 -2.82 -7.79 10.59
C LYS A 74 -4.00 -8.73 10.35
N ASN A 75 -5.05 -8.24 9.73
CA ASN A 75 -6.32 -8.95 9.57
C ASN A 75 -6.33 -9.99 8.43
N ARG A 76 -5.23 -10.10 7.68
CA ARG A 76 -5.10 -11.08 6.61
C ARG A 76 -5.10 -12.51 7.16
N LYS A 77 -6.20 -13.23 6.92
CA LYS A 77 -6.29 -14.68 7.15
C LYS A 77 -5.36 -15.42 6.18
N ILE A 78 -4.55 -16.34 6.70
CA ILE A 78 -3.77 -17.27 5.89
C ILE A 78 -4.79 -18.24 5.28
N LYS A 79 -4.89 -18.33 3.95
CA LYS A 79 -5.61 -19.45 3.33
C LYS A 79 -4.80 -20.71 3.68
N LYS A 80 -5.39 -21.62 4.47
CA LYS A 80 -4.92 -22.99 4.60
C LYS A 80 -5.05 -23.70 3.25
#